data_AF-A0AAD2PX73-F1
#
_entry.id   AF-A0AAD2PX73-F1
#
_cell.length_a   1.000
_cell.length_b   1.000
_cell.length_c   1.000
_cell.angle_alpha   90.00
_cell.angle_beta   90.00
_cell.angle_gamma   90.00
#
_symmetry.space_group_name_H-M   'P 1'
#
loop_
_entity.id
_entity.type
_entity.pdbx_description
1 polymer ?
#
loop_
_entity_poly.entity_id
_entity_poly.type
_entity_poly.pdbx_seq_one_letter_code
_entity_poly.pdbx_strand_id
1 'polypeptide(L)'
;MTVQEDIKKEAADGGEVAFAVAEPLTSGFTGTVFKESKDQTVGIAFKQEHPDHPVTISRNTGLFANTDLKVGMEVESINGVSIDGFTRLKAIGFIKEAEGQVTVVGKAVKGGAVAVVFKESKDQKCGITFKQDVPTEPVTVSKIGEDGLFANSDLKVGMEVISVNNIAVDDMDKHQAIALLKDAEGKIVVVGAPATNRPKKAAASTGATPPPGVEAGGEWGKNKFMGEQTKMLMCFGCLCFGLPGLCVCFCPQDDRDAYKLGNAIYDASGNRVGTYPGDNWIPTRNQMQRT
;
A
#
# COMPACT_ATOMS: atom_id res chain seq x y z
N MET A 1 -4.07 69.28 -23.61
CA MET A 1 -2.97 68.31 -23.42
C MET A 1 -2.18 68.76 -22.20
N THR A 2 -2.69 68.49 -20.99
CA THR A 2 -2.25 67.39 -20.08
C THR A 2 -0.85 67.72 -19.55
N VAL A 3 -0.65 68.48 -18.46
CA VAL A 3 -0.89 68.20 -17.02
C VAL A 3 -0.50 66.78 -16.62
N GLN A 4 0.53 66.68 -15.76
CA GLN A 4 0.99 65.53 -14.95
C GLN A 4 2.36 64.95 -15.31
N GLU A 5 3.41 65.68 -14.96
CA GLU A 5 4.66 65.09 -14.45
C GLU A 5 5.07 65.96 -13.27
N ASP A 6 4.68 65.58 -12.04
CA ASP A 6 5.31 66.00 -10.77
C ASP A 6 4.52 65.53 -9.54
N ILE A 7 4.27 64.21 -9.37
CA ILE A 7 3.88 63.65 -8.05
C ILE A 7 4.34 62.18 -7.95
N LYS A 8 5.53 61.95 -7.37
CA LYS A 8 5.76 61.01 -6.24
C LYS A 8 7.25 60.71 -6.04
N LYS A 9 7.81 61.41 -5.06
CA LYS A 9 8.89 60.92 -4.22
C LYS A 9 8.25 60.36 -2.94
N GLU A 10 8.84 59.27 -2.45
CA GLU A 10 8.74 58.69 -1.10
C GLU A 10 7.59 57.76 -0.69
N ALA A 11 8.03 56.74 0.05
CA ALA A 11 7.35 55.75 0.89
C ALA A 11 6.90 54.46 0.16
N ALA A 12 7.26 53.26 0.60
CA ALA A 12 8.20 52.83 1.62
C ALA A 12 8.41 51.31 1.41
N ASP A 13 9.59 50.84 1.78
CA ASP A 13 9.85 49.56 2.43
C ASP A 13 8.79 48.47 2.27
N GLY A 14 8.98 47.63 1.27
CA GLY A 14 8.26 46.38 1.10
C GLY A 14 9.27 45.37 0.59
N GLY A 15 9.95 44.70 1.50
CA GLY A 15 10.78 43.55 1.19
C GLY A 15 10.00 42.58 0.32
N GLU A 16 10.32 42.59 -0.96
CA GLU A 16 9.87 41.61 -1.92
C GLU A 16 10.48 40.28 -1.47
N VAL A 17 9.71 39.50 -0.70
CA VAL A 17 9.94 38.07 -0.57
C VAL A 17 9.91 37.53 -1.99
N ALA A 18 11.09 37.40 -2.57
CA ALA A 18 11.31 36.66 -3.78
C ALA A 18 10.77 35.25 -3.52
N PHE A 19 9.51 35.02 -3.92
CA PHE A 19 9.03 33.69 -4.19
C PHE A 19 9.95 33.21 -5.30
N ALA A 20 10.97 32.46 -4.91
CA ALA A 20 11.75 31.67 -5.84
C ALA A 20 10.72 30.91 -6.67
N VAL A 21 10.58 31.33 -7.93
CA VAL A 21 9.83 30.59 -8.93
C VAL A 21 10.62 29.31 -9.07
N ALA A 22 10.22 28.30 -8.29
CA ALA A 22 10.80 26.98 -8.33
C ALA A 22 10.81 26.56 -9.79
N GLU A 23 11.97 26.10 -10.26
CA GLU A 23 12.12 25.53 -11.60
C GLU A 23 10.94 24.58 -11.85
N PRO A 24 10.34 24.58 -13.05
CA PRO A 24 9.20 23.73 -13.32
C PRO A 24 9.61 22.30 -13.02
N LEU A 25 8.93 21.65 -12.06
CA LEU A 25 9.15 20.25 -11.69
C LEU A 25 8.84 19.37 -12.91
N THR A 26 9.83 19.18 -13.77
CA THR A 26 9.73 18.42 -15.01
C THR A 26 9.75 16.93 -14.68
N SER A 27 8.56 16.36 -14.47
CA SER A 27 8.14 14.95 -14.73
C SER A 27 7.02 14.45 -13.78
N GLY A 28 6.38 15.34 -13.02
CA GLY A 28 5.35 14.95 -12.04
C GLY A 28 3.94 14.82 -12.63
N PHE A 29 3.20 13.80 -12.21
CA PHE A 29 1.75 13.70 -12.38
C PHE A 29 1.10 14.72 -11.44
N THR A 30 0.22 15.57 -11.95
CA THR A 30 -0.43 16.62 -11.15
C THR A 30 -1.91 16.35 -11.00
N GLY A 31 -2.41 16.47 -9.76
CA GLY A 31 -3.83 16.54 -9.47
C GLY A 31 -4.17 17.89 -8.87
N THR A 32 -5.15 18.58 -9.44
CA THR A 32 -5.67 19.83 -8.89
C THR A 32 -7.17 19.68 -8.70
N VAL A 33 -7.65 20.03 -7.52
CA VAL A 33 -9.08 19.97 -7.16
C VAL A 33 -9.49 21.23 -6.42
N PHE A 34 -10.79 21.51 -6.38
CA PHE A 34 -11.34 22.59 -5.56
C PHE A 34 -12.02 22.00 -4.32
N LYS A 35 -11.55 22.40 -3.14
CA LYS A 35 -12.06 21.99 -1.85
C LYS A 35 -12.88 23.13 -1.25
N GLU A 36 -14.20 22.97 -1.20
CA GLU A 36 -15.16 24.03 -0.81
C GLU A 36 -15.01 24.50 0.63
N SER A 37 -14.56 23.62 1.53
CA SER A 37 -14.32 23.94 2.94
C SER A 37 -13.27 23.00 3.54
N LYS A 38 -12.70 23.36 4.69
CA LYS A 38 -11.72 22.51 5.38
C LYS A 38 -12.25 21.11 5.72
N ASP A 39 -13.55 20.98 5.94
CA ASP A 39 -14.21 19.72 6.32
C ASP A 39 -14.51 18.80 5.12
N GLN A 40 -14.47 19.33 3.89
CA GLN A 40 -14.74 18.53 2.71
C GLN A 40 -13.63 17.50 2.47
N THR A 41 -13.99 16.22 2.42
CA THR A 41 -13.03 15.16 2.07
C THR A 41 -12.70 15.21 0.58
N VAL A 42 -11.42 15.28 0.23
CA VAL A 42 -10.97 15.30 -1.17
C VAL A 42 -10.78 13.91 -1.78
N GLY A 43 -10.81 12.85 -0.96
CA GLY A 43 -10.72 11.45 -1.39
C GLY A 43 -9.30 10.91 -1.67
N ILE A 44 -8.26 11.69 -1.39
CA ILE A 44 -6.86 11.22 -1.43
C ILE A 44 -6.40 10.75 -0.04
N ALA A 45 -5.67 9.63 0.02
CA ALA A 45 -5.02 9.17 1.25
C ALA A 45 -3.58 8.77 0.98
N PHE A 46 -2.75 8.87 2.01
CA PHE A 46 -1.33 8.58 1.94
C PHE A 46 -0.95 7.39 2.83
N LYS A 47 0.09 6.65 2.46
CA LYS A 47 0.79 5.68 3.29
C LYS A 47 2.28 5.99 3.32
N GLN A 48 2.92 5.55 4.39
CA GLN A 48 4.35 5.65 4.61
C GLN A 48 4.73 4.49 5.53
N GLU A 49 5.61 3.61 5.07
CA GLU A 49 6.00 2.40 5.81
C GLU A 49 6.98 2.73 6.94
N HIS A 50 7.91 3.64 6.69
CA HIS A 50 8.91 4.12 7.65
C HIS A 50 9.05 5.65 7.52
N PRO A 51 9.38 6.41 8.58
CA PRO A 51 9.61 7.86 8.48
C PRO A 51 10.62 8.27 7.40
N ASP A 52 11.60 7.41 7.11
CA ASP A 52 12.62 7.63 6.07
C ASP A 52 12.19 7.17 4.67
N HIS A 53 11.01 6.56 4.54
CA HIS A 53 10.45 6.15 3.25
C HIS A 53 9.58 7.27 2.67
N PRO A 54 9.46 7.34 1.34
CA PRO A 54 8.59 8.31 0.70
C PRO A 54 7.13 8.15 1.14
N VAL A 55 6.43 9.28 1.23
CA VAL A 55 4.98 9.31 1.37
C VAL A 55 4.38 8.92 0.01
N THR A 56 3.57 7.87 -0.02
CA THR A 56 2.94 7.37 -1.25
C THR A 56 1.42 7.45 -1.18
N ILE A 57 0.76 7.54 -2.33
CA ILE A 57 -0.71 7.56 -2.41
C ILE A 57 -1.24 6.14 -2.14
N SER A 58 -2.04 5.97 -1.10
CA SER A 58 -2.70 4.71 -0.75
C SER A 58 -4.14 4.63 -1.23
N ARG A 59 -4.75 5.79 -1.49
CA ARG A 59 -6.11 5.89 -2.02
C ARG A 59 -6.21 7.14 -2.88
N ASN A 60 -6.85 7.00 -4.03
CA ASN A 60 -7.24 8.13 -4.85
C ASN A 60 -8.69 7.98 -5.29
N THR A 61 -9.61 8.62 -4.59
CA THR A 61 -11.04 8.64 -4.89
C THR A 61 -11.57 10.09 -4.76
N GLY A 62 -12.88 10.27 -4.78
CA GLY A 62 -13.51 11.58 -4.55
C GLY A 62 -13.05 12.62 -5.59
N LEU A 63 -12.71 13.81 -5.12
CA LEU A 63 -12.34 14.93 -6.00
C LEU A 63 -11.08 14.63 -6.83
N PHE A 64 -10.15 13.82 -6.31
CA PHE A 64 -8.93 13.47 -7.02
C PHE A 64 -9.09 12.28 -8.01
N ALA A 65 -10.24 11.60 -8.02
CA ALA A 65 -10.44 10.35 -8.78
C ALA A 65 -10.14 10.50 -10.28
N ASN A 66 -10.46 11.66 -10.86
CA ASN A 66 -10.29 11.94 -12.29
C ASN A 66 -8.99 12.67 -12.63
N THR A 67 -8.06 12.78 -11.67
CA THR A 67 -6.75 13.38 -11.90
C THR A 67 -5.74 12.38 -12.44
N ASP A 68 -4.57 12.86 -12.83
CA ASP A 68 -3.48 12.00 -13.31
C ASP A 68 -2.77 11.25 -12.18
N LEU A 69 -3.02 11.60 -10.92
CA LEU A 69 -2.48 10.88 -9.76
C LEU A 69 -3.02 9.45 -9.69
N LYS A 70 -2.19 8.52 -9.21
CA LYS A 70 -2.54 7.09 -9.08
C LYS A 70 -2.02 6.54 -7.77
N VAL A 71 -2.76 5.58 -7.21
CA VAL A 71 -2.32 4.80 -6.06
C VAL A 71 -0.95 4.17 -6.33
N GLY A 72 -0.04 4.32 -5.38
CA GLY A 72 1.35 3.86 -5.46
C GLY A 72 2.36 4.92 -5.89
N MET A 73 1.91 6.07 -6.41
CA MET A 73 2.81 7.19 -6.69
C MET A 73 3.37 7.79 -5.40
N GLU A 74 4.63 8.20 -5.44
CA GLU A 74 5.27 9.04 -4.43
C GLU A 74 4.72 10.46 -4.53
N VAL A 75 4.42 11.07 -3.39
CA VAL A 75 3.97 12.47 -3.34
C VAL A 75 5.21 13.35 -3.23
N GLU A 76 5.35 14.28 -4.18
CA GLU A 76 6.50 15.18 -4.26
C GLU A 76 6.21 16.53 -3.61
N SER A 77 5.04 17.12 -3.90
CA SER A 77 4.64 18.38 -3.29
C SER A 77 3.13 18.48 -3.10
N ILE A 78 2.73 19.32 -2.15
CA ILE A 78 1.34 19.68 -1.87
C ILE A 78 1.26 21.20 -1.82
N ASN A 79 0.40 21.80 -2.65
CA ASN A 79 0.24 23.24 -2.82
C ASN A 79 1.58 23.96 -3.07
N GLY A 80 2.43 23.37 -3.91
CA GLY A 80 3.76 23.90 -4.23
C GLY A 80 4.82 23.71 -3.14
N VAL A 81 4.46 23.18 -1.97
CA VAL A 81 5.40 22.88 -0.89
C VAL A 81 5.93 21.46 -1.08
N SER A 82 7.25 21.34 -1.30
CA SER A 82 7.92 20.03 -1.29
C SER A 82 7.69 19.34 0.05
N ILE A 83 7.36 18.04 0.00
CA ILE A 83 7.12 17.24 1.20
C ILE A 83 8.25 16.24 1.48
N ASP A 84 9.43 16.45 0.90
CA ASP A 84 10.59 15.61 1.20
C ASP A 84 10.94 15.66 2.70
N GLY A 85 11.26 14.50 3.27
CA GLY A 85 11.46 14.32 4.72
C GLY A 85 10.21 14.55 5.59
N PHE A 86 9.02 14.76 5.03
CA PHE A 86 7.81 14.91 5.84
C PHE A 86 7.26 13.54 6.26
N THR A 87 6.63 13.50 7.44
CA THR A 87 5.81 12.36 7.82
C THR A 87 4.49 12.38 7.07
N ARG A 88 3.89 11.20 6.90
CA ARG A 88 2.53 11.04 6.38
C ARG A 88 1.53 11.96 7.09
N LEU A 89 1.63 12.09 8.42
CA LEU A 89 0.71 12.91 9.21
C LEU A 89 0.84 14.39 8.86
N LYS A 90 2.07 14.87 8.65
CA LYS A 90 2.32 16.24 8.22
C LYS A 90 1.74 16.49 6.83
N ALA A 91 1.95 15.58 5.88
CA ALA A 91 1.36 15.67 4.54
C ALA A 91 -0.18 15.67 4.57
N ILE A 92 -0.81 14.84 5.41
CA ILE A 92 -2.26 14.85 5.63
C ILE A 92 -2.71 16.21 6.20
N GLY A 93 -1.93 16.82 7.08
CA GLY A 93 -2.20 18.14 7.65
C GLY A 93 -2.36 19.22 6.58
N PHE A 94 -1.50 19.24 5.56
CA PHE A 94 -1.61 20.19 4.44
C PHE A 94 -2.93 20.05 3.68
N ILE A 95 -3.38 18.81 3.42
CA ILE A 95 -4.65 18.56 2.73
C ILE A 95 -5.86 18.95 3.60
N LYS A 96 -5.78 18.69 4.92
CA LYS A 96 -6.85 19.02 5.86
C LYS A 96 -7.02 20.52 6.07
N GLU A 97 -5.93 21.25 6.21
CA GLU A 97 -5.96 22.69 6.47
C GLU A 97 -6.22 23.54 5.22
N ALA A 98 -6.03 22.98 4.03
CA ALA A 98 -6.32 23.68 2.79
C ALA A 98 -7.84 23.90 2.59
N GLU A 99 -8.14 25.00 1.91
CA GLU A 99 -9.46 25.40 1.42
C GLU A 99 -9.26 26.09 0.06
N GLY A 100 -10.22 25.98 -0.84
CA GLY A 100 -10.07 26.41 -2.23
C GLY A 100 -9.26 25.42 -3.06
N GLN A 101 -8.39 25.92 -3.92
CA GLN A 101 -7.61 25.08 -4.82
C GLN A 101 -6.54 24.27 -4.07
N VAL A 102 -6.58 22.95 -4.22
CA VAL A 102 -5.60 22.01 -3.68
C VAL A 102 -4.88 21.32 -4.83
N THR A 103 -3.56 21.45 -4.88
CA THR A 103 -2.71 20.82 -5.89
C THR A 103 -1.78 19.82 -5.23
N VAL A 104 -1.71 18.61 -5.78
CA VAL A 104 -0.80 17.55 -5.36
C VAL A 104 0.01 17.13 -6.59
N VAL A 105 1.33 17.13 -6.45
CA VAL A 105 2.25 16.61 -7.46
C VAL A 105 2.78 15.28 -6.97
N GLY A 106 2.67 14.25 -7.80
CA GLY A 106 3.20 12.93 -7.55
C GLY A 106 4.13 12.45 -8.65
N LYS A 107 4.95 11.47 -8.35
CA LYS A 107 5.89 10.85 -9.28
C LYS A 107 5.93 9.34 -9.09
N ALA A 108 6.50 8.62 -10.06
CA ALA A 108 6.86 7.24 -9.82
C ALA A 108 7.84 7.17 -8.64
N VAL A 109 7.68 6.19 -7.75
CA VAL A 109 8.67 5.92 -6.71
C VAL A 109 10.04 5.69 -7.34
N LYS A 110 11.12 6.02 -6.63
CA LYS A 110 12.48 5.85 -7.16
C LYS A 110 12.72 4.43 -7.70
N GLY A 111 13.06 4.32 -8.99
CA GLY A 111 13.28 3.05 -9.69
C GLY A 111 12.00 2.27 -10.04
N GLY A 112 10.83 2.82 -9.74
CA GLY A 112 9.53 2.31 -10.16
C GLY A 112 9.10 2.86 -11.51
N ALA A 113 7.85 2.56 -11.89
CA ALA A 113 7.28 2.96 -13.16
C ALA A 113 5.77 3.19 -13.04
N VAL A 114 5.23 4.08 -13.87
CA VAL A 114 3.79 4.25 -14.09
C VAL A 114 3.54 3.96 -15.56
N ALA A 115 3.10 2.74 -15.86
CA ALA A 115 2.83 2.33 -17.22
C ALA A 115 1.37 2.62 -17.58
N VAL A 116 1.18 3.33 -18.69
CA VAL A 116 -0.14 3.65 -19.25
C VAL A 116 -0.21 3.01 -20.63
N VAL A 117 -1.24 2.20 -20.85
CA VAL A 117 -1.48 1.53 -22.13
C VAL A 117 -2.95 1.65 -22.52
N PHE A 118 -3.26 1.38 -23.79
CA PHE A 118 -4.65 1.34 -24.27
C PHE A 118 -4.99 -0.07 -24.73
N LYS A 119 -6.07 -0.62 -24.19
CA LYS A 119 -6.60 -1.94 -24.53
C LYS A 119 -7.91 -1.75 -25.28
N GLU A 120 -7.93 -2.09 -26.57
CA GLU A 120 -9.04 -1.82 -27.49
C GLU A 120 -10.33 -2.56 -27.12
N SER A 121 -10.20 -3.77 -26.55
CA SER A 121 -11.35 -4.59 -26.14
C SER A 121 -10.97 -5.50 -24.99
N LYS A 122 -11.96 -6.02 -24.26
CA LYS A 122 -11.73 -6.95 -23.14
C LYS A 122 -10.95 -8.21 -23.54
N ASP A 123 -11.09 -8.65 -24.79
CA ASP A 123 -10.47 -9.87 -25.32
C ASP A 123 -9.00 -9.67 -25.75
N GLN A 124 -8.56 -8.42 -25.96
CA GLN A 124 -7.18 -8.13 -26.33
C GLN A 124 -6.24 -8.50 -25.17
N LYS A 125 -5.24 -9.32 -25.43
CA LYS A 125 -4.25 -9.69 -24.40
C LYS A 125 -3.31 -8.53 -24.11
N CYS A 126 -3.14 -8.17 -22.83
CA CYS A 126 -2.19 -7.13 -22.42
C CYS A 126 -0.72 -7.53 -22.62
N GLY A 127 -0.41 -8.82 -22.76
CA GLY A 127 0.97 -9.31 -22.89
C GLY A 127 1.81 -9.18 -21.62
N ILE A 128 1.19 -9.06 -20.45
CA ILE A 128 1.87 -9.01 -19.15
C ILE A 128 1.43 -10.19 -18.28
N THR A 129 2.34 -10.75 -17.49
CA THR A 129 2.06 -11.84 -16.55
C THR A 129 2.57 -11.46 -15.17
N PHE A 130 1.79 -11.82 -14.15
CA PHE A 130 2.17 -11.65 -12.75
C PHE A 130 2.53 -12.98 -12.11
N LYS A 131 3.43 -12.94 -11.12
CA LYS A 131 3.73 -14.05 -10.21
C LYS A 131 3.55 -13.61 -8.78
N GLN A 132 3.26 -14.60 -7.95
CA GLN A 132 3.18 -14.50 -6.50
C GLN A 132 3.39 -15.93 -6.00
N ASP A 133 4.53 -16.15 -5.35
CA ASP A 133 4.97 -17.49 -4.96
C ASP A 133 4.20 -17.97 -3.72
N VAL A 134 3.96 -17.07 -2.75
CA VAL A 134 3.08 -17.30 -1.60
C VAL A 134 2.08 -16.14 -1.42
N PRO A 135 0.86 -16.36 -0.90
CA PRO A 135 -0.15 -15.30 -0.75
C PRO A 135 0.26 -14.10 0.12
N THR A 136 1.27 -14.27 0.97
CA THR A 136 1.82 -13.21 1.84
C THR A 136 2.91 -12.38 1.17
N GLU A 137 3.37 -12.77 -0.02
CA GLU A 137 4.36 -12.05 -0.80
C GLU A 137 3.69 -11.13 -1.83
N PRO A 138 4.36 -10.03 -2.21
CA PRO A 138 3.80 -9.09 -3.15
C PRO A 138 3.62 -9.71 -4.55
N VAL A 139 2.62 -9.21 -5.27
CA VAL A 139 2.42 -9.54 -6.69
C VAL A 139 3.52 -8.85 -7.51
N THR A 140 4.27 -9.62 -8.31
CA THR A 140 5.37 -9.08 -9.12
C THR A 140 5.19 -9.38 -10.59
N VAL A 141 5.76 -8.54 -11.46
CA VAL A 141 5.77 -8.77 -12.91
C VAL A 141 6.72 -9.93 -13.23
N SER A 142 6.21 -11.01 -13.80
CA SER A 142 7.02 -12.18 -14.16
C SER A 142 7.45 -12.20 -15.61
N LYS A 143 6.62 -11.62 -16.50
CA LYS A 143 6.91 -11.55 -17.93
C LYS A 143 6.19 -10.35 -18.55
N ILE A 144 6.88 -9.69 -19.46
CA ILE A 144 6.32 -8.73 -20.42
C ILE A 144 6.63 -9.30 -21.81
N GLY A 145 5.60 -9.51 -22.62
CA GLY A 145 5.75 -9.97 -24.00
C GLY A 145 6.24 -8.84 -24.88
N GLU A 146 7.11 -9.15 -25.84
CA GLU A 146 7.73 -8.19 -26.76
C GLU A 146 6.69 -7.48 -27.66
N ASP A 147 5.61 -8.20 -28.02
CA ASP A 147 4.47 -7.64 -28.76
C ASP A 147 3.30 -7.25 -27.83
N GLY A 148 3.52 -7.23 -26.52
CA GLY A 148 2.50 -6.90 -25.52
C GLY A 148 2.24 -5.39 -25.42
N LEU A 149 1.07 -5.01 -24.92
CA LEU A 149 0.71 -3.60 -24.71
C LEU A 149 1.72 -2.84 -23.83
N PHE A 150 2.38 -3.56 -22.91
CA PHE A 150 3.35 -3.02 -21.97
C PHE A 150 4.81 -3.07 -22.47
N ALA A 151 5.08 -3.60 -23.66
CA ALA A 151 6.45 -3.83 -24.16
C ALA A 151 7.31 -2.58 -24.19
N ASN A 152 6.72 -1.44 -24.55
CA ASN A 152 7.40 -0.15 -24.67
C ASN A 152 7.17 0.76 -23.46
N SER A 153 6.71 0.21 -22.33
CA SER A 153 6.54 0.97 -21.09
C SER A 153 7.76 0.89 -20.19
N ASP A 154 7.84 1.77 -19.19
CA ASP A 154 8.93 1.74 -18.20
C ASP A 154 8.81 0.58 -17.18
N LEU A 155 7.72 -0.20 -17.25
CA LEU A 155 7.50 -1.35 -16.37
C LEU A 155 8.47 -2.48 -16.73
N LYS A 156 9.09 -3.10 -15.72
CA LYS A 156 10.10 -4.15 -15.91
C LYS A 156 9.73 -5.43 -15.17
N VAL A 157 10.20 -6.55 -15.71
CA VAL A 157 10.14 -7.85 -15.01
C VAL A 157 10.85 -7.74 -13.65
N GLY A 158 10.23 -8.30 -12.63
CA GLY A 158 10.70 -8.23 -11.25
C GLY A 158 10.15 -7.03 -10.46
N MET A 159 9.54 -6.02 -11.10
CA MET A 159 8.86 -4.96 -10.36
C MET A 159 7.67 -5.51 -9.59
N GLU A 160 7.46 -4.97 -8.40
CA GLU A 160 6.24 -5.18 -7.64
C GLU A 160 5.11 -4.36 -8.25
N VAL A 161 3.95 -4.99 -8.42
CA VAL A 161 2.73 -4.31 -8.84
C VAL A 161 2.11 -3.67 -7.60
N ILE A 162 1.97 -2.35 -7.62
CA ILE A 162 1.39 -1.58 -6.50
C ILE A 162 -0.10 -1.31 -6.73
N SER A 163 -0.47 -0.98 -7.97
CA SER A 163 -1.87 -0.80 -8.34
C SER A 163 -2.13 -1.10 -9.81
N VAL A 164 -3.38 -1.46 -10.11
CA VAL A 164 -3.93 -1.59 -11.46
C VAL A 164 -5.21 -0.77 -11.53
N ASN A 165 -5.30 0.15 -12.48
CA ASN A 165 -6.43 1.07 -12.64
C ASN A 165 -6.83 1.75 -11.33
N ASN A 166 -5.83 2.23 -10.59
CA ASN A 166 -6.00 2.96 -9.33
C ASN A 166 -6.57 2.10 -8.17
N ILE A 167 -6.61 0.79 -8.33
CA ILE A 167 -6.95 -0.19 -7.30
C ILE A 167 -5.64 -0.77 -6.75
N ALA A 168 -5.41 -0.62 -5.46
CA ALA A 168 -4.26 -1.21 -4.77
C ALA A 168 -4.32 -2.75 -4.85
N VAL A 169 -3.17 -3.39 -5.02
CA VAL A 169 -3.09 -4.87 -5.11
C VAL A 169 -2.34 -5.52 -3.94
N ASP A 170 -2.04 -4.76 -2.88
CA ASP A 170 -1.31 -5.25 -1.70
C ASP A 170 -2.09 -6.30 -0.90
N ASP A 171 -3.41 -6.17 -0.83
CA ASP A 171 -4.30 -7.15 -0.18
C ASP A 171 -4.95 -8.12 -1.19
N MET A 172 -4.40 -8.22 -2.40
CA MET A 172 -4.92 -9.08 -3.47
C MET A 172 -3.96 -10.23 -3.78
N ASP A 173 -4.53 -11.36 -4.19
CA ASP A 173 -3.76 -12.41 -4.82
C ASP A 173 -3.47 -12.09 -6.30
N LYS A 174 -2.52 -12.82 -6.90
CA LYS A 174 -2.17 -12.66 -8.32
C LYS A 174 -3.36 -12.85 -9.27
N HIS A 175 -4.32 -13.71 -8.93
CA HIS A 175 -5.47 -13.98 -9.80
C HIS A 175 -6.43 -12.81 -9.81
N GLN A 176 -6.67 -12.18 -8.66
CA GLN A 176 -7.45 -10.95 -8.52
C GLN A 176 -6.78 -9.79 -9.27
N ALA A 177 -5.47 -9.61 -9.11
CA ALA A 177 -4.73 -8.59 -9.86
C ALA A 177 -4.78 -8.79 -11.38
N ILE A 178 -4.70 -10.05 -11.85
CA ILE A 178 -4.86 -10.39 -13.27
C ILE A 178 -6.30 -10.15 -13.74
N ALA A 179 -7.31 -10.41 -12.91
CA ALA A 179 -8.71 -10.16 -13.24
C ALA A 179 -8.96 -8.68 -13.55
N LEU A 180 -8.35 -7.76 -12.78
CA LEU A 180 -8.42 -6.33 -13.05
C LEU A 180 -7.96 -5.96 -14.48
N LEU A 181 -6.93 -6.63 -15.00
CA LEU A 181 -6.45 -6.44 -16.37
C LEU A 181 -7.36 -7.08 -17.42
N LYS A 182 -7.96 -8.23 -17.11
CA LYS A 182 -8.87 -8.95 -18.01
C LYS A 182 -10.18 -8.19 -18.20
N ASP A 183 -10.74 -7.67 -17.12
CA ASP A 183 -12.04 -7.01 -17.13
C ASP A 183 -11.99 -5.57 -17.64
N ALA A 184 -10.79 -4.98 -17.64
CA ALA A 184 -10.55 -3.64 -18.15
C ALA A 184 -10.65 -3.55 -19.69
N GLU A 185 -11.03 -2.36 -20.15
CA GLU A 185 -11.07 -1.91 -21.53
C GLU A 185 -10.70 -0.41 -21.54
N GLY A 186 -10.13 0.07 -22.64
CA GLY A 186 -9.65 1.44 -22.78
C GLY A 186 -8.31 1.67 -22.07
N LYS A 187 -8.16 2.83 -21.42
CA LYS A 187 -6.93 3.24 -20.74
C LYS A 187 -6.68 2.34 -19.52
N ILE A 188 -5.56 1.62 -19.53
CA ILE A 188 -5.09 0.83 -18.40
C ILE A 188 -3.86 1.50 -17.81
N VAL A 189 -3.83 1.61 -16.48
CA VAL A 189 -2.70 2.16 -15.74
C VAL A 189 -2.19 1.14 -14.74
N VAL A 190 -0.90 0.82 -14.79
CA VAL A 190 -0.23 -0.05 -13.83
C VAL A 190 0.89 0.72 -13.16
N VAL A 191 0.87 0.77 -11.84
CA VAL A 191 1.95 1.38 -11.05
C VAL A 191 2.83 0.27 -10.50
N GLY A 192 4.10 0.31 -10.86
CA GLY A 192 5.13 -0.61 -10.40
C GLY A 192 6.17 0.06 -9.52
N ALA A 193 6.67 -0.66 -8.53
CA ALA A 193 7.82 -0.25 -7.71
C ALA A 193 8.99 -1.23 -7.94
N PRO A 194 10.24 -0.83 -7.67
CA PRO A 194 11.31 -1.82 -7.53
C PRO A 194 10.86 -2.89 -6.55
N ALA A 195 11.27 -4.14 -6.78
CA ALA A 195 11.18 -5.15 -5.73
C ALA A 195 11.94 -4.61 -4.52
N THR A 196 11.21 -4.08 -3.56
CA THR A 196 11.79 -3.81 -2.26
C THR A 196 12.22 -5.18 -1.75
N ASN A 197 13.46 -5.31 -1.28
CA ASN A 197 13.76 -6.30 -0.27
C ASN A 197 12.98 -5.88 1.00
N ARG A 198 11.64 -5.82 0.90
CA ARG A 198 10.80 -5.82 2.07
C ARG A 198 11.25 -7.09 2.78
N PRO A 199 11.75 -7.01 4.03
CA PRO A 199 11.90 -8.22 4.80
C PRO A 199 10.54 -8.88 4.69
N LYS A 200 10.49 -10.09 4.10
CA LYS A 200 9.29 -10.93 4.04
C LYS A 200 8.56 -10.66 5.34
N LYS A 201 7.33 -10.13 5.33
CA LYS A 201 6.55 -9.94 6.57
C LYS A 201 6.77 -11.18 7.40
N ALA A 202 7.57 -11.06 8.48
CA ALA A 202 8.47 -12.14 8.92
C ALA A 202 7.81 -13.50 8.78
N ALA A 203 8.07 -14.17 7.66
CA ALA A 203 7.80 -15.58 7.55
C ALA A 203 8.87 -16.16 8.47
N ALA A 204 8.52 -16.33 9.75
CA ALA A 204 9.37 -16.90 10.76
C ALA A 204 9.89 -18.23 10.22
N SER A 205 11.10 -18.20 9.67
CA SER A 205 11.74 -19.37 9.12
C SER A 205 13.24 -19.21 9.25
N THR A 206 13.79 -20.22 9.92
CA THR A 206 15.20 -20.62 9.98
C THR A 206 16.13 -19.73 10.81
N GLY A 207 16.30 -20.10 12.09
CA GLY A 207 17.29 -19.54 13.01
C GLY A 207 16.74 -18.88 14.28
N ALA A 208 15.50 -19.23 14.66
CA ALA A 208 14.71 -18.55 15.68
C ALA A 208 15.45 -18.27 17.00
N THR A 209 15.73 -17.00 17.24
CA THR A 209 15.86 -16.47 18.61
C THR A 209 14.61 -16.84 19.39
N PRO A 210 14.74 -17.40 20.59
CA PRO A 210 13.58 -17.69 21.43
C PRO A 210 12.84 -16.38 21.76
N PRO A 211 11.54 -16.45 22.07
CA PRO A 211 10.80 -15.31 22.60
C PRO A 211 11.53 -14.69 23.80
N PRO A 212 11.39 -13.37 24.04
CA PRO A 212 11.98 -12.72 25.20
C PRO A 212 11.63 -13.46 26.50
N GLY A 213 12.64 -13.93 27.24
CA GLY A 213 12.46 -14.65 28.51
C GLY A 213 12.23 -16.17 28.41
N VAL A 214 12.29 -16.76 27.20
CA VAL A 214 12.20 -18.21 26.98
C VAL A 214 13.55 -18.76 26.53
N GLU A 215 13.92 -19.95 26.98
CA GLU A 215 15.19 -20.57 26.59
C GLU A 215 15.22 -20.98 25.12
N ALA A 216 16.41 -20.97 24.53
CA ALA A 216 16.64 -21.45 23.17
C ALA A 216 16.51 -22.99 23.09
N GLY A 217 16.15 -23.51 21.92
CA GLY A 217 16.05 -24.96 21.68
C GLY A 217 14.62 -25.49 21.45
N GLY A 218 13.62 -24.61 21.45
CA GLY A 218 12.25 -24.90 21.04
C GLY A 218 11.98 -24.68 19.54
N GLU A 219 10.76 -25.00 19.13
CA GLU A 219 10.29 -24.99 17.74
C GLU A 219 9.17 -23.95 17.54
N TRP A 220 9.24 -23.16 16.48
CA TRP A 220 8.12 -22.29 16.08
C TRP A 220 7.08 -23.06 15.28
N GLY A 221 5.83 -22.69 15.48
CA GLY A 221 4.64 -23.30 14.91
C GLY A 221 3.45 -22.37 15.04
N LYS A 222 2.29 -22.90 14.66
CA LYS A 222 1.02 -22.20 14.81
C LYS A 222 0.23 -22.78 15.97
N ASN A 223 -0.45 -21.92 16.70
CA ASN A 223 -1.42 -22.31 17.71
C ASN A 223 -2.80 -21.75 17.32
N LYS A 224 -3.79 -22.64 17.15
CA LYS A 224 -5.16 -22.20 16.92
C LYS A 224 -5.76 -21.64 18.20
N PHE A 225 -6.39 -20.49 18.13
CA PHE A 225 -7.03 -19.85 19.27
C PHE A 225 -8.37 -19.21 18.88
N MET A 226 -9.17 -18.81 19.87
CA MET A 226 -10.41 -18.07 19.64
C MET A 226 -10.12 -16.57 19.72
N GLY A 227 -9.74 -15.99 18.59
CA GLY A 227 -9.45 -14.58 18.46
C GLY A 227 -10.70 -13.73 18.18
N GLU A 228 -10.47 -12.45 17.88
CA GLU A 228 -11.56 -11.53 17.58
C GLU A 228 -12.30 -11.88 16.29
N GLN A 229 -11.63 -12.48 15.29
CA GLN A 229 -12.32 -12.90 14.07
C GLN A 229 -13.26 -14.07 14.32
N THR A 230 -12.83 -15.07 15.10
CA THR A 230 -13.71 -16.17 15.53
C THR A 230 -14.91 -15.63 16.34
N LYS A 231 -14.70 -14.64 17.22
CA LYS A 231 -15.79 -14.00 17.99
C LYS A 231 -16.76 -13.21 17.11
N MET A 232 -16.25 -12.47 16.15
CA MET A 232 -17.08 -11.68 15.22
C MET A 232 -17.91 -12.60 14.30
N LEU A 233 -17.29 -13.68 13.81
CA LEU A 233 -17.97 -14.68 12.99
C LEU A 233 -19.02 -15.48 13.79
N MET A 234 -18.75 -15.77 15.07
CA MET A 234 -19.74 -16.34 15.99
C MET A 234 -20.97 -15.44 16.13
N CYS A 235 -20.77 -14.14 16.35
CA CYS A 235 -21.87 -13.19 16.49
C CYS A 235 -22.73 -13.14 15.22
N PHE A 236 -22.10 -13.12 14.04
CA PHE A 236 -22.81 -13.11 12.76
C PHE A 236 -23.51 -14.44 12.46
N GLY A 237 -22.85 -15.57 12.71
CA GLY A 237 -23.43 -16.90 12.51
C GLY A 237 -24.67 -17.15 13.36
N CYS A 238 -24.63 -16.74 14.64
CA CYS A 238 -25.77 -16.83 15.55
C CYS A 238 -26.94 -15.94 15.13
N LEU A 239 -26.67 -14.73 14.63
CA LEU A 239 -27.71 -13.79 14.20
C LEU A 239 -28.38 -14.19 12.88
N CYS A 240 -27.62 -14.74 11.92
CA CYS A 240 -28.12 -14.98 10.56
C CYS A 240 -28.69 -16.39 10.33
N PHE A 241 -28.24 -17.40 11.09
CA PHE A 241 -28.58 -18.81 10.78
C PHE A 241 -29.14 -19.60 11.96
N GLY A 242 -29.38 -18.97 13.12
CA GLY A 242 -29.98 -19.63 14.29
C GLY A 242 -29.14 -20.82 14.81
N LEU A 243 -29.81 -21.88 15.26
CA LEU A 243 -29.20 -23.09 15.85
C LEU A 243 -28.15 -23.80 14.97
N PRO A 244 -28.28 -23.85 13.63
CA PRO A 244 -27.20 -24.34 12.75
C PRO A 244 -25.93 -23.46 12.74
N GLY A 245 -26.07 -22.14 12.95
CA GLY A 245 -24.94 -21.20 13.02
C GLY A 245 -24.04 -21.43 14.25
N LEU A 246 -24.59 -22.03 15.31
CA LEU A 246 -23.84 -22.47 16.49
C LEU A 246 -22.83 -23.57 16.20
N CYS A 247 -22.91 -24.29 15.08
CA CYS A 247 -21.92 -25.31 14.73
C CYS A 247 -20.58 -24.69 14.28
N VAL A 248 -20.57 -23.44 13.80
CA VAL A 248 -19.33 -22.69 13.49
C VAL A 248 -18.54 -22.38 14.78
N CYS A 249 -19.21 -22.39 15.94
CA CYS A 249 -18.59 -22.13 17.25
C CYS A 249 -17.53 -23.16 17.67
N PHE A 250 -17.48 -24.33 17.04
CA PHE A 250 -16.56 -25.40 17.42
C PHE A 250 -15.28 -25.45 16.56
N CYS A 251 -15.10 -24.52 15.62
CA CYS A 251 -13.93 -24.47 14.75
C CYS A 251 -13.15 -23.17 14.96
N PRO A 252 -12.12 -23.14 15.83
CA PRO A 252 -11.24 -21.97 15.93
C PRO A 252 -10.57 -21.72 14.57
N GLN A 253 -10.76 -20.49 14.07
CA GLN A 253 -10.36 -20.06 12.73
C GLN A 253 -9.17 -19.10 12.77
N ASP A 254 -8.85 -18.55 13.94
CA ASP A 254 -7.67 -17.72 14.15
C ASP A 254 -6.43 -18.59 14.41
N ASP A 255 -5.37 -18.32 13.67
CA ASP A 255 -4.02 -18.84 13.90
C ASP A 255 -3.14 -17.72 14.48
N ARG A 256 -2.30 -18.05 15.47
CA ARG A 256 -1.18 -17.19 15.90
C ARG A 256 0.14 -17.94 15.88
N ASP A 257 1.22 -17.19 15.71
CA ASP A 257 2.57 -17.72 15.88
C ASP A 257 2.82 -18.07 17.35
N ALA A 258 3.39 -19.24 17.56
CA ALA A 258 3.71 -19.72 18.89
C ALA A 258 5.03 -20.51 18.89
N TYR A 259 5.70 -20.53 20.03
CA TYR A 259 6.96 -21.21 20.27
C TYR A 259 6.76 -22.36 21.24
N LYS A 260 7.12 -23.58 20.85
CA LYS A 260 7.03 -24.76 21.69
C LYS A 260 8.40 -25.10 22.25
N LEU A 261 8.52 -25.10 23.59
CA LEU A 261 9.68 -25.60 24.30
C LEU A 261 9.24 -26.72 25.24
N GLY A 262 9.65 -27.95 24.94
CA GLY A 262 9.16 -29.15 25.63
C GLY A 262 7.64 -29.30 25.52
N ASN A 263 6.94 -29.25 26.66
CA ASN A 263 5.48 -29.32 26.75
C ASN A 263 4.80 -27.95 26.88
N ALA A 264 5.54 -26.84 26.89
CA ALA A 264 4.97 -25.51 27.00
C ALA A 264 4.93 -24.82 25.63
N ILE A 265 3.85 -24.08 25.39
CA ILE A 265 3.64 -23.27 24.19
C ILE A 265 3.62 -21.80 24.63
N TYR A 266 4.39 -20.97 23.96
CA TYR A 266 4.56 -19.55 24.22
C TYR A 266 4.11 -18.72 23.02
N ASP A 267 3.70 -17.48 23.21
CA ASP A 267 3.47 -16.53 22.11
C ASP A 267 4.77 -15.83 21.67
N ALA A 268 4.65 -14.96 20.65
CA ALA A 268 5.72 -14.07 20.16
C ALA A 268 6.36 -13.20 21.25
N SER A 269 5.62 -12.90 22.32
CA SER A 269 6.04 -12.02 23.41
C SER A 269 6.69 -12.79 24.57
N GLY A 270 6.73 -14.12 24.52
CA GLY A 270 7.29 -14.98 25.57
C GLY A 270 6.31 -15.34 26.69
N ASN A 271 5.03 -15.00 26.55
CA ASN A 271 4.02 -15.43 27.51
C ASN A 271 3.62 -16.87 27.22
N ARG A 272 3.43 -17.67 28.28
CA ARG A 272 2.94 -19.04 28.13
C ARG A 272 1.45 -19.02 27.78
N VAL A 273 1.12 -19.61 26.65
CA VAL A 273 -0.23 -19.61 26.09
C VAL A 273 -0.87 -20.98 26.01
N GLY A 274 -0.12 -22.06 26.30
CA GLY A 274 -0.67 -23.40 26.31
C GLY A 274 0.32 -24.50 26.66
N THR A 275 -0.14 -25.74 26.50
CA THR A 275 0.62 -26.97 26.70
C THR A 275 0.45 -27.95 25.56
N TYR A 276 1.54 -28.60 25.17
CA TYR A 276 1.53 -29.72 24.22
C TYR A 276 1.49 -31.05 24.99
N PRO A 277 0.68 -32.05 24.58
CA PRO A 277 -0.10 -32.15 23.34
C PRO A 277 -1.55 -31.61 23.38
N GLY A 278 -1.95 -30.85 24.41
CA GLY A 278 -3.36 -30.46 24.64
C GLY A 278 -3.88 -29.29 23.79
N ASP A 279 -3.10 -28.21 23.66
CA ASP A 279 -3.50 -27.03 22.90
C ASP A 279 -3.09 -27.18 21.44
N ASN A 280 -4.04 -26.93 20.52
CA ASN A 280 -4.00 -27.12 19.05
C ASN A 280 -2.74 -26.55 18.38
N TRP A 281 -1.62 -27.24 18.58
CA TRP A 281 -0.32 -26.91 18.05
C TRP A 281 -0.13 -27.56 16.70
N ILE A 282 0.24 -26.76 15.72
CA ILE A 282 0.54 -27.18 14.37
C ILE A 282 2.00 -26.82 14.12
N PRO A 283 2.93 -27.80 14.10
CA PRO A 283 4.31 -27.51 13.78
C PRO A 283 4.40 -26.93 12.37
N THR A 284 5.24 -25.91 12.17
CA THR A 284 5.49 -25.36 10.84
C THR A 284 6.19 -26.43 10.00
N ARG A 285 5.43 -27.15 9.19
CA ARG A 285 5.95 -28.25 8.36
C ARG A 285 6.76 -27.67 7.21
N ASN A 286 8.03 -27.42 7.45
CA ASN A 286 9.04 -27.29 6.41
C ASN A 286 10.23 -28.13 6.83
N GLN A 287 10.17 -29.43 6.50
CA GLN A 287 11.30 -30.32 6.13
C GLN A 287 10.70 -31.66 5.64
N MET A 288 10.17 -31.69 4.43
CA MET A 288 10.28 -32.92 3.63
C MET A 288 11.65 -32.88 2.95
N GLN A 289 12.59 -33.54 3.63
CA GLN A 289 13.69 -34.35 3.09
C GLN A 289 14.00 -34.13 1.61
N ARG A 290 15.02 -33.30 1.32
CA ARG A 290 15.91 -33.56 0.19
C ARG A 290 17.01 -34.50 0.69
N THR A 291 16.80 -35.79 0.50
CA THR A 291 17.88 -36.76 0.27
C THR A 291 18.14 -36.84 -1.22
#